data_AF-A0A7W0NP15-F1
#
_entry.id   AF-A0A7W0NP15-F1
#
_cell.length_a   1.000
_cell.length_b   1.000
_cell.length_c   1.000
_cell.angle_alpha   90.00
_cell.angle_beta   90.00
_cell.angle_gamma   90.00
#
_symmetry.space_group_name_H-M   'P 1'
#
loop_
_entity.id
_entity.type
_entity.pdbx_description
1 polymer ?
#
loop_
_entity_poly.entity_id
_entity_poly.type
_entity_poly.pdbx_seq_one_letter_code
_entity_poly.pdbx_strand_id
1 'polypeptide(L)'
;MAQMWSDPATSSLLEQTAEVYGSRRKALIDALARRSIRARGKTGLNVWIEVPEEAAVVAALLALKWSVAAGEQFRIATPPAIRVTISTLDDHEAEAFAHDLESVTTLRARMPVA
;
A
#
# COMPACT_ATOMS: atom_id res chain seq x y z
N MET A 1 5.59 38.01 8.42
CA MET A 1 6.79 37.45 7.77
C MET A 1 7.12 36.15 8.49
N ALA A 2 6.86 35.01 7.84
CA ALA A 2 7.03 33.67 8.40
C ALA A 2 8.42 33.16 8.01
N GLN A 3 9.32 32.99 8.98
CA GLN A 3 10.69 32.57 8.74
C GLN A 3 11.12 31.56 9.81
N MET A 4 10.69 30.31 9.62
CA MET A 4 11.20 29.12 10.33
C MET A 4 10.98 27.91 9.43
N TRP A 5 11.82 27.73 8.42
CA TRP A 5 11.90 26.43 7.74
C TRP A 5 13.27 26.29 7.06
N SER A 6 14.22 25.68 7.76
CA SER A 6 15.31 24.83 7.24
C SER A 6 16.36 24.70 8.34
N ASP A 7 16.04 23.88 9.35
CA ASP A 7 17.04 23.39 10.29
C ASP A 7 17.71 22.15 9.65
N PRO A 8 19.05 22.15 9.43
CA PRO A 8 19.77 20.98 8.90
C PRO A 8 19.61 19.70 9.72
N ALA A 9 19.23 19.80 11.01
CA ALA A 9 18.89 18.64 11.84
C ALA A 9 17.61 17.91 11.37
N THR A 10 16.70 18.62 10.68
CA THR A 10 15.48 18.03 10.12
C THR A 10 15.78 17.16 8.90
N SER A 11 16.78 17.52 8.10
CA SER A 11 17.18 16.79 6.88
C SER A 11 17.78 15.42 7.19
N SER A 12 18.62 15.31 8.21
CA SER A 12 19.22 14.02 8.60
C SER A 12 18.21 13.06 9.26
N LEU A 13 17.23 13.61 10.00
CA LEU A 13 16.11 12.83 10.54
C LEU A 13 15.18 12.36 9.40
N LEU A 14 14.93 13.20 8.39
CA LEU A 14 14.16 12.83 7.19
C LEU A 14 14.87 11.75 6.36
N GLU A 15 16.19 11.76 6.25
CA GLU A 15 16.96 10.75 5.50
C GLU A 15 16.95 9.38 6.20
N GLN A 16 17.22 9.32 7.51
CA GLN A 16 17.11 8.08 8.29
C GLN A 16 15.68 7.53 8.28
N THR A 17 14.70 8.43 8.34
CA THR A 17 13.28 8.09 8.26
C THR A 17 12.91 7.58 6.85
N ALA A 18 13.48 8.17 5.79
CA ALA A 18 13.28 7.75 4.41
C ALA A 18 13.90 6.37 4.11
N GLU A 19 15.02 6.01 4.75
CA GLU A 19 15.62 4.67 4.65
C GLU A 19 14.75 3.59 5.27
N VAL A 20 14.23 3.82 6.49
CA VAL A 20 13.32 2.88 7.17
C VAL A 20 12.01 2.72 6.38
N TYR A 21 11.43 3.82 5.89
CA TYR A 21 10.24 3.75 5.05
C TYR A 21 10.53 3.18 3.66
N GLY A 22 11.75 3.34 3.13
CA GLY A 22 12.22 2.71 1.91
C GLY A 22 12.30 1.20 2.03
N SER A 23 12.88 0.71 3.12
CA SER A 23 13.00 -0.73 3.41
C SER A 23 11.63 -1.39 3.55
N ARG A 24 10.74 -0.82 4.37
CA ARG A 24 9.36 -1.32 4.54
C ARG A 24 8.59 -1.33 3.23
N ARG A 25 8.73 -0.28 2.41
CA ARG A 25 8.10 -0.24 1.09
C ARG A 25 8.60 -1.37 0.20
N LYS A 26 9.92 -1.56 0.18
CA LYS A 26 10.55 -2.60 -0.61
C LYS A 26 10.09 -3.99 -0.16
N ALA A 27 10.04 -4.25 1.14
CA ALA A 27 9.54 -5.50 1.69
C ALA A 27 8.11 -5.81 1.22
N LEU A 28 7.20 -4.82 1.31
CA LEU A 28 5.82 -4.96 0.84
C LEU A 28 5.74 -5.17 -0.68
N ILE A 29 6.47 -4.38 -1.48
CA ILE A 29 6.48 -4.54 -2.95
C ILE A 29 7.03 -5.91 -3.35
N ASP A 30 8.10 -6.37 -2.71
CA ASP A 30 8.69 -7.67 -2.98
C ASP A 30 7.73 -8.81 -2.58
N ALA A 31 7.04 -8.69 -1.44
CA ALA A 31 6.03 -9.66 -1.00
C ALA A 31 4.85 -9.77 -1.97
N LEU A 32 4.36 -8.64 -2.46
CA LEU A 32 3.30 -8.59 -3.47
C LEU A 32 3.77 -9.13 -4.83
N ALA A 33 5.01 -8.81 -5.23
CA ALA A 33 5.60 -9.31 -6.47
C ALA A 33 5.75 -10.84 -6.46
N ARG A 34 6.13 -11.44 -5.33
CA ARG A 34 6.17 -12.92 -5.17
C ARG A 34 4.82 -13.59 -5.43
N ARG A 35 3.72 -12.87 -5.20
CA ARG A 35 2.33 -13.33 -5.38
C ARG A 35 1.72 -12.86 -6.71
N SER A 36 2.54 -12.34 -7.63
CA SER A 36 2.10 -11.78 -8.91
C SER A 36 1.09 -10.61 -8.80
N ILE A 37 1.05 -9.93 -7.65
CA ILE A 37 0.21 -8.76 -7.43
C ILE A 37 0.99 -7.50 -7.85
N ARG A 38 0.44 -6.72 -8.78
CA ARG A 38 1.09 -5.50 -9.25
C ARG A 38 0.92 -4.36 -8.24
N ALA A 39 2.05 -3.89 -7.72
CA ALA A 39 2.11 -2.75 -6.81
C ALA A 39 3.08 -1.68 -7.32
N ARG A 40 2.75 -0.42 -7.08
CA ARG A 40 3.53 0.77 -7.50
C ARG A 40 3.69 1.72 -6.32
N GLY A 41 4.93 2.05 -5.98
CA GLY A 41 5.25 3.03 -4.94
C GLY A 41 6.65 3.59 -5.13
N LYS A 42 6.78 4.67 -5.91
CA LYS A 42 8.10 5.25 -6.25
C LYS A 42 8.68 6.12 -5.13
N THR A 43 7.86 6.92 -4.45
CA THR A 43 8.25 7.81 -3.34
C THR A 43 7.09 8.01 -2.35
N GLY A 44 7.39 8.35 -1.09
CA GLY A 44 6.39 8.63 -0.04
C GLY A 44 5.88 7.42 0.76
N LEU A 45 4.83 7.63 1.55
CA LEU A 45 4.29 6.62 2.48
C LEU A 45 3.19 5.74 1.87
N ASN A 46 2.89 5.91 0.59
CA ASN A 46 1.73 5.28 -0.05
C ASN A 46 2.17 4.29 -1.13
N VAL A 47 1.64 3.07 -1.06
CA VAL A 47 1.76 2.05 -2.10
C VAL A 47 0.41 1.89 -2.77
N TRP A 48 0.42 1.95 -4.10
CA TRP A 48 -0.74 1.70 -4.95
C TRP A 48 -0.73 0.25 -5.38
N ILE A 49 -1.82 -0.48 -5.12
CA ILE A 49 -1.91 -1.91 -5.44
C ILE A 49 -3.10 -2.12 -6.34
N GLU A 50 -2.86 -2.68 -7.52
CA GLU A 50 -3.92 -2.95 -8.50
C GLU A 50 -4.78 -4.11 -8.02
N VAL A 51 -6.10 -3.92 -8.08
CA VAL A 51 -7.10 -4.89 -7.63
C VAL A 51 -8.22 -5.01 -8.66
N PRO A 52 -8.90 -6.15 -8.77
CA PRO A 52 -9.99 -6.32 -9.73
C PRO A 52 -11.22 -5.47 -9.38
N GLU A 53 -11.54 -5.34 -8.09
CA GLU A 53 -12.72 -4.61 -7.60
C GLU A 53 -12.40 -3.91 -6.27
N GLU A 54 -12.32 -2.58 -6.28
CA GLU A 54 -11.87 -1.79 -5.12
C GLU A 54 -12.79 -1.96 -3.91
N ALA A 55 -14.08 -1.74 -4.06
CA ALA A 55 -15.04 -1.76 -2.95
C ALA A 55 -15.07 -3.11 -2.23
N ALA A 56 -15.10 -4.21 -2.99
CA ALA A 56 -15.11 -5.55 -2.45
C ALA A 56 -13.79 -5.90 -1.75
N VAL A 57 -12.65 -5.51 -2.33
CA VAL A 57 -11.33 -5.77 -1.73
C VAL A 57 -11.13 -4.94 -0.46
N VAL A 58 -11.52 -3.66 -0.45
CA VAL A 58 -11.47 -2.81 0.74
C VAL A 58 -12.34 -3.39 1.87
N ALA A 59 -13.57 -3.81 1.56
CA ALA A 59 -14.46 -4.41 2.55
C ALA A 59 -13.91 -5.73 3.12
N ALA A 60 -13.35 -6.59 2.26
CA ALA A 60 -12.76 -7.85 2.69
C ALA A 60 -11.49 -7.65 3.54
N LEU A 61 -10.61 -6.72 3.14
CA LEU A 61 -9.43 -6.36 3.93
C LEU A 61 -9.79 -5.74 5.28
N LEU A 62 -10.84 -4.91 5.33
CA LEU A 62 -11.34 -4.36 6.59
C LEU A 62 -11.84 -5.46 7.54
N ALA A 63 -12.50 -6.51 7.01
CA ALA A 63 -12.89 -7.67 7.80
C ALA A 63 -11.69 -8.46 8.36
N LEU A 64 -10.56 -8.43 7.65
CA LEU A 64 -9.26 -8.95 8.09
C LEU A 64 -8.46 -7.96 8.95
N LYS A 65 -9.10 -6.85 9.38
CA LYS A 65 -8.54 -5.78 10.22
C LYS A 65 -7.45 -4.93 9.55
N TRP A 66 -7.36 -4.96 8.23
CA TRP A 66 -6.50 -4.07 7.47
C TRP A 66 -7.20 -2.75 7.14
N SER A 67 -6.53 -1.63 7.40
CA SER A 67 -7.01 -0.30 7.02
C SER A 67 -6.39 0.11 5.68
N VAL A 68 -7.23 0.22 4.64
CA VAL A 68 -6.83 0.61 3.29
C VAL A 68 -7.81 1.64 2.72
N ALA A 69 -7.33 2.51 1.83
CA ALA A 69 -8.18 3.50 1.15
C ALA A 69 -8.46 3.08 -0.30
N ALA A 70 -9.71 3.20 -0.74
CA ALA A 70 -10.07 3.03 -2.16
C ALA A 70 -9.44 4.15 -3.02
N GLY A 71 -8.99 3.79 -4.23
CA GLY A 71 -8.40 4.72 -5.20
C GLY A 71 -9.44 5.58 -5.94
N GLU A 72 -10.73 5.26 -5.79
CA GLU A 72 -11.86 5.91 -6.45
C GLU A 72 -11.91 7.44 -6.34
N GLN A 73 -11.40 8.02 -5.25
CA GLN A 73 -11.34 9.47 -5.04
C GLN A 73 -10.32 10.23 -5.94
N PHE A 74 -9.57 9.54 -6.81
CA PHE A 74 -8.52 10.16 -7.66
C PHE A 74 -8.53 9.74 -9.15
N ARG A 75 -9.60 9.15 -9.69
CA ARG A 75 -9.55 8.56 -11.05
C ARG A 75 -9.93 9.52 -12.18
N ILE A 76 -9.01 9.65 -13.16
CA ILE A 76 -9.29 10.13 -14.53
C ILE A 76 -9.08 9.00 -15.57
N ALA A 77 -8.13 8.05 -15.38
CA ALA A 77 -7.87 6.95 -16.35
C ALA A 77 -6.98 5.79 -15.85
N THR A 78 -7.15 5.28 -14.62
CA THR A 78 -6.31 4.18 -14.07
C THR A 78 -7.12 2.92 -13.74
N PRO A 79 -6.53 1.71 -13.88
CA PRO A 79 -7.14 0.46 -13.40
C PRO A 79 -7.48 0.55 -11.91
N PRO A 80 -8.46 -0.25 -11.42
CA PRO A 80 -8.86 -0.18 -10.03
C PRO A 80 -7.69 -0.50 -9.09
N ALA A 81 -7.49 0.32 -8.06
CA ALA A 81 -6.37 0.22 -7.15
C ALA A 81 -6.73 0.65 -5.72
N ILE A 82 -6.11 0.01 -4.74
CA ILE A 82 -6.15 0.43 -3.33
C ILE A 82 -4.86 1.14 -2.96
N ARG A 83 -4.95 2.04 -1.98
CA ARG A 83 -3.81 2.75 -1.38
C ARG A 83 -3.56 2.23 0.02
N VAL A 84 -2.30 1.83 0.27
CA VAL A 84 -1.82 1.34 1.55
C VAL A 84 -0.78 2.30 2.10
N THR A 85 -0.94 2.71 3.36
CA THR A 85 0.03 3.57 4.05
C THR A 85 1.03 2.70 4.82
N ILE A 86 2.31 2.72 4.44
CA ILE A 86 3.36 1.83 4.98
C ILE A 86 3.99 2.30 6.29
N SER A 87 3.54 3.43 6.85
CA SER A 87 4.22 4.09 7.98
C SER A 87 4.26 3.22 9.24
N THR A 88 3.31 2.31 9.40
CA THR A 88 3.16 1.42 10.56
C THR A 88 3.38 -0.05 10.22
N LEU A 89 3.61 -0.41 8.95
CA LEU A 89 3.80 -1.81 8.54
C LEU A 89 5.25 -2.24 8.80
N ASP A 90 5.44 -3.24 9.65
CA ASP A 90 6.69 -3.98 9.72
C ASP A 90 6.79 -5.06 8.62
N ASP A 91 7.93 -5.75 8.54
CA ASP A 91 8.19 -6.75 7.50
C ASP A 91 7.27 -7.99 7.63
N HIS A 92 6.88 -8.36 8.84
CA HIS A 92 5.98 -9.49 9.09
C HIS A 92 4.54 -9.12 8.70
N GLU A 93 4.10 -7.92 9.06
CA GLU A 93 2.81 -7.36 8.64
C GLU A 93 2.73 -7.19 7.13
N ALA A 94 3.84 -6.82 6.46
CA ALA A 94 3.89 -6.72 5.01
C ALA A 94 3.65 -8.07 4.32
N GLU A 95 4.22 -9.16 4.86
CA GLU A 95 3.97 -10.52 4.38
C GLU A 95 2.54 -11.00 4.66
N ALA A 96 2.04 -10.77 5.87
CA ALA A 96 0.68 -11.12 6.25
C ALA A 96 -0.34 -10.39 5.37
N PHE A 97 -0.15 -9.08 5.16
CA PHE A 97 -0.97 -8.29 4.27
C PHE A 97 -0.93 -8.80 2.83
N ALA A 98 0.25 -9.12 2.30
CA ALA A 98 0.37 -9.65 0.94
C ALA A 98 -0.35 -11.00 0.77
N HIS A 99 -0.28 -11.88 1.79
CA HIS A 99 -0.99 -13.15 1.81
C HIS A 99 -2.51 -12.99 1.87
N ASP A 100 -3.00 -12.11 2.74
CA ASP A 100 -4.42 -11.82 2.89
C ASP A 100 -5.00 -11.21 1.60
N LEU A 101 -4.27 -10.29 0.98
CA LEU A 101 -4.67 -9.69 -0.29
C LEU A 101 -4.75 -10.73 -1.42
N GLU A 102 -3.76 -11.63 -1.52
CA GLU A 102 -3.80 -12.76 -2.47
C GLU A 102 -5.03 -13.66 -2.23
N SER A 103 -5.32 -13.97 -0.97
CA SER A 103 -6.46 -14.81 -0.60
C SER A 103 -7.80 -14.17 -1.00
N VAL A 104 -7.97 -12.88 -0.71
CA VAL A 104 -9.17 -12.11 -1.08
C VAL A 104 -9.34 -12.02 -2.60
N THR A 105 -8.26 -11.74 -3.34
CA THR A 105 -8.30 -11.59 -4.80
C THR A 105 -8.51 -12.93 -5.51
N THR A 106 -7.90 -14.01 -5.04
CA THR A 106 -8.06 -15.37 -5.58
C THR A 106 -9.45 -15.93 -5.31
N LEU A 107 -10.00 -15.72 -4.10
CA LEU A 107 -11.36 -16.13 -3.77
C LEU A 107 -12.38 -15.48 -4.71
N ARG A 108 -12.15 -14.22 -5.08
CA ARG A 108 -13.02 -13.47 -5.99
C ARG A 108 -12.85 -13.86 -7.45
N ALA A 109 -11.65 -14.20 -7.90
CA ALA A 109 -11.45 -14.77 -9.23
C ALA A 109 -12.25 -16.07 -9.45
N ARG A 110 -12.55 -16.81 -8.37
CA ARG A 110 -13.36 -18.04 -8.39
C ARG A 110 -14.87 -17.80 -8.30
N MET A 111 -15.30 -16.60 -7.94
CA MET A 111 -16.71 -16.20 -7.86
C MET A 111 -17.00 -15.14 -8.93
N PRO A 112 -17.08 -15.52 -10.23
CA PRO A 112 -17.52 -14.58 -11.25
C PRO A 112 -18.95 -14.17 -10.91
N VAL A 113 -19.17 -12.86 -10.77
CA VAL A 113 -20.52 -12.30 -10.68
C VAL A 113 -21.22 -12.66 -11.98
N ALA A 114 -22.30 -13.42 -11.86
CA ALA A 114 -23.18 -13.83 -12.96
C ALA A 114 -23.96 -12.64 -13.54
#